data_AF-A0A428T821-F1
#
_entry.id   AF-A0A428T821-F1
#
_cell.length_a   1.000
_cell.length_b   1.000
_cell.length_c   1.000
_cell.angle_alpha   90.00
_cell.angle_beta   90.00
_cell.angle_gamma   90.00
#
_symmetry.space_group_name_H-M   'P 1'
#
loop_
_entity.id
_entity.type
_entity.pdbx_description
1 polymer ?
#
loop_
_entity_poly.entity_id
_entity_poly.type
_entity_poly.pdbx_seq_one_letter_code
_entity_poly.pdbx_strand_id
1 'polypeptide(L)'
;MAGTGKSTISRTLAEAFASKGTLGATFFFKRGEHDRSASTLLFSTIAYQLAYAYPAALPHIIQAIEAEPSISQKPLKEQFQKLVLGPLSRIQTQSWNLILIIDALDECDSDQDIRIIISALTQANNLNSARLKVLVTSRPELPIRLGFSAYEGVYDTLILHEVPPLHVEADLFIYLIHEVKLIQDSFNRTVPTHRHLSLDWPNPLQIAILARSASPLFIIVATMTRIIGDRVLGSPDDQLSKILQDLTVRNDIGGNISATYMSALSPLIAHRSSRDKDHILQQFRAIIGPLILLQTPLSIECLGRLLDIPHKLIDQTLDSLHSVLSIPNTPDGVVRLFHLSFRDFLLNAEDPGNADFRINEADTHKELAFQCLDLLTKRTPLKKNICNFQWPGTSSCGISTKFKMQCLPAEVQYACLYWVHHLKNSRFQIHDGDRVHEFLKIHFLHWLEALGILGRVSETITQISMLKSLAQVCPNRKRINLGQY
;
A
#
# COMPACT_ATOMS: atom_id res chain seq x y z
N MET A 1 -12.21 -9.44 -6.82
CA MET A 1 -12.64 -8.26 -6.05
C MET A 1 -11.70 -8.02 -4.86
N ALA A 2 -11.63 -6.77 -4.39
CA ALA A 2 -10.94 -6.41 -3.16
C ALA A 2 -11.78 -6.87 -1.94
N GLY A 3 -11.15 -7.16 -0.80
CA GLY A 3 -11.89 -7.43 0.44
C GLY A 3 -12.54 -8.81 0.56
N THR A 4 -12.21 -9.75 -0.32
CA THR A 4 -12.69 -11.15 -0.29
C THR A 4 -11.82 -12.09 0.57
N GLY A 5 -10.84 -11.57 1.32
CA GLY A 5 -10.00 -12.39 2.21
C GLY A 5 -8.78 -13.09 1.58
N LYS A 6 -8.38 -12.76 0.34
CA LYS A 6 -7.22 -13.38 -0.35
C LYS A 6 -5.94 -13.37 0.51
N SER A 7 -5.58 -12.21 1.07
CA SER A 7 -4.40 -12.06 1.92
C SER A 7 -4.52 -12.79 3.26
N THR A 8 -5.74 -12.98 3.77
CA THR A 8 -5.97 -13.79 4.97
C THR A 8 -5.72 -15.27 4.65
N ILE A 9 -6.27 -15.77 3.53
CA ILE A 9 -6.06 -17.15 3.07
C ILE A 9 -4.57 -17.43 2.85
N SER A 10 -3.85 -16.53 2.16
CA SER A 10 -2.42 -16.72 1.87
C SER A 10 -1.58 -16.76 3.15
N ARG A 11 -1.89 -15.92 4.15
CA ARG A 11 -1.24 -15.95 5.47
C ARG A 11 -1.54 -17.23 6.25
N THR A 12 -2.81 -17.64 6.32
CA THR A 12 -3.20 -18.89 7.00
C THR A 12 -2.53 -20.11 6.35
N LEU A 13 -2.44 -20.13 5.01
CA LEU A 13 -1.72 -21.18 4.30
C LEU A 13 -0.21 -21.13 4.57
N ALA A 14 0.40 -19.94 4.64
CA ALA A 14 1.80 -19.79 5.01
C ALA A 14 2.08 -20.42 6.38
N GLU A 15 1.29 -20.07 7.40
CA GLU A 15 1.40 -20.64 8.75
C GLU A 15 1.21 -22.18 8.75
N ALA A 16 0.21 -22.66 8.02
CA ALA A 16 -0.07 -24.09 7.90
C ALA A 16 1.06 -24.86 7.19
N PHE A 17 1.72 -24.28 6.19
CA PHE A 17 2.86 -24.92 5.52
C PHE A 17 4.18 -24.75 6.30
N ALA A 18 4.34 -23.66 7.04
CA ALA A 18 5.47 -23.47 7.94
C ALA A 18 5.48 -24.53 9.04
N SER A 19 4.34 -24.75 9.69
CA SER A 19 4.18 -25.81 10.72
C SER A 19 4.43 -27.23 10.20
N LYS A 20 4.22 -27.45 8.89
CA LYS A 20 4.52 -28.73 8.22
C LYS A 20 5.96 -28.84 7.69
N GLY A 21 6.76 -27.77 7.79
CA GLY A 21 8.12 -27.74 7.24
C GLY A 21 8.19 -27.77 5.71
N THR A 22 7.10 -27.41 5.01
CA THR A 22 7.02 -27.41 3.54
C THR A 22 7.02 -26.01 2.93
N LEU A 23 6.99 -24.96 3.76
CA LEU A 23 7.04 -23.58 3.29
C LEU A 23 8.47 -23.22 2.86
N GLY A 24 8.63 -22.95 1.57
CA GLY A 24 9.86 -22.47 0.94
C GLY A 24 10.17 -21.02 1.29
N ALA A 25 9.26 -20.13 0.91
CA ALA A 25 9.36 -18.70 1.15
C ALA A 25 8.00 -18.03 0.96
N THR A 26 7.86 -16.83 1.51
CA THR A 26 6.74 -15.93 1.24
C THR A 26 7.23 -14.58 0.74
N PHE A 27 6.44 -13.95 -0.11
CA PHE A 27 6.61 -12.54 -0.44
C PHE A 27 5.23 -11.89 -0.53
N PHE A 28 5.00 -10.86 0.28
CA PHE A 28 3.72 -10.18 0.34
C PHE A 28 3.87 -8.79 -0.25
N PHE A 29 3.37 -8.61 -1.46
CA PHE A 29 3.35 -7.31 -2.09
C PHE A 29 2.46 -6.36 -1.27
N LYS A 30 2.91 -5.12 -1.16
CA LYS A 30 2.17 -4.07 -0.48
C LYS A 30 2.44 -2.75 -1.19
N ARG A 31 1.44 -2.22 -1.87
CA ARG A 31 1.57 -0.93 -2.55
C ARG A 31 1.87 0.16 -1.53
N GLY A 32 2.83 1.01 -1.86
CA GLY A 32 3.25 2.09 -0.98
C GLY A 32 4.24 1.68 0.11
N GLU A 33 4.76 0.45 0.13
CA GLU A 33 5.92 0.13 0.99
C GLU A 33 7.07 -0.28 0.08
N HIS A 34 8.04 0.61 -0.12
CA HIS A 34 9.06 0.46 -1.17
C HIS A 34 9.73 -0.93 -1.20
N ASP A 35 10.05 -1.50 -0.04
CA ASP A 35 10.69 -2.83 0.04
C ASP A 35 9.75 -3.99 -0.36
N ARG A 36 8.44 -3.75 -0.36
CA ARG A 36 7.38 -4.72 -0.65
C ARG A 36 6.57 -4.40 -1.91
N SER A 37 6.70 -3.21 -2.49
CA SER A 37 6.09 -2.87 -3.79
C SER A 37 7.09 -3.04 -4.94
N ALA A 38 8.39 -2.94 -4.65
CA ALA A 38 9.45 -3.13 -5.63
C ALA A 38 9.67 -4.62 -5.98
N SER A 39 9.46 -4.95 -7.25
CA SER A 39 9.73 -6.27 -7.83
C SER A 39 11.19 -6.72 -7.64
N THR A 40 12.13 -5.77 -7.56
CA THR A 40 13.58 -6.00 -7.50
C THR A 40 14.03 -6.79 -6.28
N LEU A 41 13.24 -6.81 -5.20
CA LEU A 41 13.57 -7.55 -3.97
C LEU A 41 12.91 -8.93 -3.89
N LEU A 42 12.00 -9.26 -4.82
CA LEU A 42 11.22 -10.51 -4.76
C LEU A 42 12.11 -11.75 -4.67
N PHE A 43 12.97 -11.95 -5.67
CA PHE A 43 13.73 -13.19 -5.79
C PHE A 43 14.95 -13.27 -4.87
N SER A 44 15.57 -12.13 -4.53
CA SER A 44 16.61 -12.09 -3.48
C SER A 44 16.04 -12.46 -2.11
N THR A 45 14.83 -11.97 -1.79
CA THR A 45 14.15 -12.28 -0.53
C THR A 45 13.73 -13.74 -0.47
N ILE A 46 13.20 -14.29 -1.58
CA ILE A 46 12.86 -15.71 -1.69
C ILE A 46 14.12 -16.57 -1.51
N ALA A 47 15.23 -16.22 -2.15
CA ALA A 47 16.49 -16.97 -2.03
C ALA A 47 17.03 -16.97 -0.61
N TYR A 48 17.00 -15.81 0.08
CA TYR A 48 17.37 -15.71 1.48
C TYR A 48 16.51 -16.62 2.38
N GLN A 49 15.19 -16.59 2.20
CA GLN A 49 14.28 -17.45 2.97
C GLN A 49 14.49 -18.93 2.67
N LEU A 50 14.72 -19.31 1.41
CA LEU A 50 15.02 -20.68 1.01
C LEU A 50 16.33 -21.18 1.64
N ALA A 51 17.37 -20.35 1.68
CA ALA A 51 18.63 -20.67 2.34
C ALA A 51 18.43 -20.97 3.84
N TYR A 52 17.54 -20.24 4.51
CA TYR A 52 17.24 -20.44 5.92
C TYR A 52 16.35 -21.67 6.16
N ALA A 53 15.26 -21.81 5.40
CA ALA A 53 14.32 -22.91 5.54
C ALA A 53 14.88 -24.25 5.06
N TYR A 54 15.80 -24.23 4.09
CA TYR A 54 16.40 -25.41 3.47
C TYR A 54 17.92 -25.27 3.36
N PRO A 55 18.67 -25.59 4.44
CA PRO A 55 20.12 -25.39 4.49
C PRO A 55 20.92 -26.05 3.36
N ALA A 56 20.41 -27.12 2.72
CA ALA A 56 21.11 -27.73 1.59
C ALA A 56 21.12 -26.83 0.32
N ALA A 57 20.23 -25.85 0.22
CA ALA A 57 20.24 -24.86 -0.86
C ALA A 57 21.29 -23.76 -0.62
N LEU A 58 21.67 -23.50 0.64
CA LEU A 58 22.54 -22.39 1.03
C LEU A 58 23.88 -22.38 0.28
N PRO A 59 24.66 -23.49 0.20
CA PRO A 59 25.95 -23.47 -0.51
C PRO A 59 25.79 -23.12 -1.99
N HIS A 60 24.71 -23.58 -2.62
CA HIS A 60 24.44 -23.31 -4.04
C HIS A 60 23.96 -21.88 -4.29
N ILE A 61 23.23 -21.29 -3.34
CA ILE A 61 22.84 -19.88 -3.37
C ILE A 61 24.06 -18.99 -3.18
N ILE A 62 24.93 -19.29 -2.20
CA ILE A 62 26.19 -18.57 -1.99
C ILE A 62 27.03 -18.60 -3.26
N GLN A 63 27.22 -19.78 -3.86
CA GLN A 63 27.97 -19.94 -5.10
C GLN A 63 27.39 -19.10 -6.25
N ALA A 64 26.06 -18.99 -6.36
CA ALA A 64 25.42 -18.17 -7.38
C ALA A 64 25.68 -16.67 -7.17
N ILE A 65 25.71 -16.21 -5.91
CA ILE A 65 26.01 -14.82 -5.54
C ILE A 65 27.50 -14.52 -5.75
N GLU A 66 28.40 -15.41 -5.35
CA GLU A 66 29.85 -15.24 -5.54
C GLU A 66 30.23 -15.20 -7.02
N ALA A 67 29.59 -16.04 -7.85
CA ALA A 67 29.81 -16.05 -9.30
C ALA A 67 29.26 -14.78 -9.98
N GLU A 68 28.24 -14.13 -9.41
CA GLU A 68 27.64 -12.92 -9.95
C GLU A 68 27.23 -11.93 -8.84
N PRO A 69 28.16 -11.12 -8.32
CA PRO A 69 27.87 -10.20 -7.21
C PRO A 69 26.75 -9.18 -7.49
N SER A 70 26.52 -8.84 -8.77
CA SER A 70 25.46 -7.92 -9.21
C SER A 70 24.14 -8.62 -9.53
N ILE A 71 23.91 -9.85 -9.08
CA ILE A 71 22.72 -10.65 -9.42
C ILE A 71 21.39 -9.95 -9.08
N SER A 72 21.34 -9.16 -8.01
CA SER A 72 20.14 -8.40 -7.60
C SER A 72 19.73 -7.29 -8.58
N GLN A 73 20.62 -6.90 -9.49
CA GLN A 73 20.36 -5.89 -10.54
C GLN A 73 20.01 -6.53 -11.89
N LYS A 74 20.07 -7.86 -12.00
CA LYS A 74 19.75 -8.58 -13.23
C LYS A 74 18.24 -8.61 -13.49
N PRO A 75 17.80 -8.88 -14.73
CA PRO A 75 16.39 -9.10 -15.03
C PRO A 75 15.76 -10.17 -14.11
N LEU A 76 14.53 -9.94 -13.66
CA LEU A 76 13.82 -10.78 -12.70
C LEU A 76 13.79 -12.28 -13.06
N LYS A 77 13.64 -12.59 -14.35
CA LYS A 77 13.68 -13.97 -14.85
C LYS A 77 15.04 -14.63 -14.62
N GLU A 78 16.13 -13.89 -14.82
CA GLU A 78 17.49 -14.38 -14.56
C GLU A 78 17.74 -14.55 -13.05
N GLN A 79 17.22 -13.63 -12.23
CA GLN A 79 17.29 -13.76 -10.77
C GLN A 79 16.60 -15.05 -10.30
N PHE A 80 15.36 -15.31 -10.75
CA PHE A 80 14.65 -16.53 -10.38
C PHE A 80 15.41 -17.80 -10.80
N GLN A 81 15.93 -17.81 -12.04
CA GLN A 81 16.70 -18.94 -12.55
C GLN A 81 17.98 -19.19 -11.73
N LYS A 82 18.76 -18.14 -11.43
CA LYS A 82 20.07 -18.28 -10.78
C LYS A 82 20.00 -18.39 -9.26
N LEU A 83 19.03 -17.75 -8.61
CA LEU A 83 18.90 -17.72 -7.14
C LEU A 83 17.93 -18.75 -6.58
N VAL A 84 16.98 -19.24 -7.39
CA VAL A 84 15.95 -20.19 -6.92
C VAL A 84 16.07 -21.53 -7.65
N LEU A 85 15.83 -21.56 -8.97
CA LEU A 85 15.78 -22.82 -9.71
C LEU A 85 17.14 -23.53 -9.79
N GLY A 86 18.22 -22.78 -10.09
CA GLY A 86 19.58 -23.30 -10.17
C GLY A 86 20.03 -23.98 -8.87
N PRO A 87 19.95 -23.30 -7.72
CA PRO A 87 20.26 -23.91 -6.43
C PRO A 87 19.42 -25.15 -6.13
N LEU A 88 18.11 -25.10 -6.32
CA LEU A 88 17.23 -26.26 -6.07
C LEU A 88 17.49 -27.44 -7.01
N SER A 89 17.88 -27.19 -8.26
CA SER A 89 18.16 -28.25 -9.23
C SER A 89 19.38 -29.11 -8.87
N ARG A 90 20.34 -28.56 -8.13
CA ARG A 90 21.60 -29.21 -7.74
C ARG A 90 21.47 -30.12 -6.52
N ILE A 91 20.35 -30.05 -5.82
CA ILE A 91 20.10 -30.85 -4.62
C ILE A 91 19.54 -32.20 -5.06
N GLN A 92 20.29 -33.28 -4.84
CA GLN A 92 19.94 -34.64 -5.27
C GLN A 92 19.01 -35.39 -4.29
N THR A 93 18.16 -34.68 -3.55
CA THR A 93 17.20 -35.33 -2.62
C THR A 93 15.85 -35.47 -3.29
N GLN A 94 15.53 -36.69 -3.73
CA GLN A 94 14.19 -37.03 -4.18
C GLN A 94 13.19 -36.79 -3.04
N SER A 95 12.19 -35.93 -3.27
CA SER A 95 10.95 -35.75 -2.49
C SER A 95 10.77 -34.46 -1.68
N TRP A 96 11.37 -33.34 -2.08
CA TRP A 96 10.97 -32.04 -1.49
C TRP A 96 9.70 -31.51 -2.13
N ASN A 97 8.70 -31.21 -1.29
CA ASN A 97 7.52 -30.44 -1.66
C ASN A 97 7.67 -29.04 -1.10
N LEU A 98 8.11 -28.10 -1.94
CA LEU A 98 8.36 -26.72 -1.57
C LEU A 98 7.20 -25.85 -2.02
N ILE A 99 6.73 -24.97 -1.13
CA ILE A 99 5.66 -24.04 -1.42
C ILE A 99 6.18 -22.62 -1.33
N LEU A 100 6.04 -21.87 -2.42
CA LEU A 100 6.23 -20.42 -2.45
C LEU A 100 4.86 -19.75 -2.42
N ILE A 101 4.71 -18.71 -1.60
CA ILE A 101 3.48 -17.92 -1.55
C ILE A 101 3.81 -16.48 -1.92
N ILE A 102 3.17 -15.98 -2.97
CA ILE A 102 3.26 -14.60 -3.42
C ILE A 102 1.88 -13.97 -3.25
N ASP A 103 1.74 -13.08 -2.27
CA ASP A 103 0.47 -12.41 -2.00
C ASP A 103 0.38 -11.07 -2.73
N ALA A 104 -0.82 -10.75 -3.21
CA ALA A 104 -1.20 -9.46 -3.79
C ALA A 104 -0.31 -9.00 -4.95
N LEU A 105 -0.01 -9.87 -5.92
CA LEU A 105 0.88 -9.54 -7.04
C LEU A 105 0.44 -8.30 -7.84
N ASP A 106 -0.86 -7.97 -7.84
CA ASP A 106 -1.40 -6.72 -8.41
C ASP A 106 -0.91 -5.44 -7.70
N GLU A 107 -0.37 -5.55 -6.50
CA GLU A 107 0.21 -4.42 -5.75
C GLU A 107 1.69 -4.14 -6.10
N CYS A 108 2.24 -4.81 -7.11
CA CYS A 108 3.55 -4.51 -7.70
C CYS A 108 3.52 -3.17 -8.46
N ASP A 109 4.56 -2.35 -8.32
CA ASP A 109 4.59 -1.00 -8.91
C ASP A 109 4.67 -0.98 -10.45
N SER A 110 5.02 -2.09 -11.09
CA SER A 110 5.27 -2.18 -12.53
C SER A 110 4.46 -3.30 -13.20
N ASP A 111 3.52 -2.89 -14.06
CA ASP A 111 2.74 -3.79 -14.92
C ASP A 111 3.62 -4.71 -15.78
N GLN A 112 4.77 -4.20 -16.23
CA GLN A 112 5.72 -4.97 -17.02
C GLN A 112 6.39 -6.04 -16.15
N ASP A 113 6.76 -5.69 -14.91
CA ASP A 113 7.40 -6.63 -14.00
C ASP A 113 6.44 -7.73 -13.58
N ILE A 114 5.16 -7.43 -13.38
CA ILE A 114 4.12 -8.44 -13.12
C ILE A 114 4.16 -9.54 -14.18
N ARG A 115 4.21 -9.18 -15.46
CA ARG A 115 4.26 -10.15 -16.57
C ARG A 115 5.56 -10.97 -16.57
N ILE A 116 6.68 -10.32 -16.27
CA ILE A 116 7.99 -10.99 -16.17
C ILE A 116 8.00 -11.97 -15.00
N ILE A 117 7.44 -11.58 -13.85
CA ILE A 117 7.29 -12.43 -12.66
C ILE A 117 6.46 -13.66 -13.01
N ILE A 118 5.28 -13.49 -13.61
CA ILE A 118 4.43 -14.63 -14.03
C ILE A 118 5.21 -15.57 -14.96
N SER A 119 5.90 -15.02 -15.96
CA SER A 119 6.75 -15.79 -16.88
C SER A 119 7.89 -16.52 -16.18
N ALA A 120 8.47 -15.94 -15.13
CA ALA A 120 9.52 -16.59 -14.35
C ALA A 120 8.93 -17.75 -13.52
N LEU A 121 7.80 -17.55 -12.85
CA LEU A 121 7.19 -18.56 -11.98
C LEU A 121 6.76 -19.82 -12.74
N THR A 122 6.36 -19.72 -14.01
CA THR A 122 6.03 -20.90 -14.82
C THR A 122 7.23 -21.80 -15.10
N GLN A 123 8.46 -21.27 -14.98
CA GLN A 123 9.69 -22.07 -15.09
C GLN A 123 9.89 -23.03 -13.92
N ALA A 124 9.13 -22.89 -12.83
CA ALA A 124 9.14 -23.82 -11.71
C ALA A 124 8.85 -25.27 -12.13
N ASN A 125 8.05 -25.46 -13.19
CA ASN A 125 7.73 -26.79 -13.74
C ASN A 125 8.92 -27.51 -14.37
N ASN A 126 10.03 -26.81 -14.65
CA ASN A 126 11.24 -27.40 -15.22
C ASN A 126 12.14 -28.05 -14.15
N LEU A 127 11.79 -27.97 -12.87
CA LEU A 127 12.54 -28.60 -11.78
C LEU A 127 12.21 -30.09 -11.68
N ASN A 128 13.17 -30.94 -12.07
CA ASN A 128 13.06 -32.39 -11.89
C ASN A 128 13.47 -32.85 -10.48
N SER A 129 14.37 -32.10 -9.82
CA SER A 129 14.97 -32.49 -8.53
C SER A 129 14.07 -32.20 -7.32
N ALA A 130 13.09 -31.30 -7.45
CA ALA A 130 12.18 -30.90 -6.37
C ALA A 130 10.80 -30.52 -6.93
N ARG A 131 9.74 -30.76 -6.15
CA ARG A 131 8.39 -30.31 -6.49
C ARG A 131 8.17 -28.91 -5.90
N LEU A 132 8.40 -27.90 -6.73
CA LEU A 132 8.14 -26.50 -6.38
C LEU A 132 6.71 -26.12 -6.81
N LYS A 133 5.86 -25.78 -5.84
CA LYS A 133 4.53 -25.21 -6.09
C LYS A 133 4.54 -23.74 -5.70
N VAL A 134 3.87 -22.92 -6.52
CA VAL A 134 3.74 -21.48 -6.27
C VAL A 134 2.26 -21.16 -6.13
N LEU A 135 1.88 -20.57 -4.99
CA LEU A 135 0.57 -19.97 -4.78
C LEU A 135 0.70 -18.47 -5.02
N VAL A 136 -0.12 -17.93 -5.91
CA VAL A 136 -0.17 -16.48 -6.18
C VAL A 136 -1.59 -15.98 -5.88
N THR A 137 -1.71 -14.90 -5.12
CA THR A 137 -2.97 -14.17 -5.00
C THR A 137 -2.90 -12.87 -5.79
N SER A 138 -3.99 -12.50 -6.47
CA SER A 138 -4.07 -11.22 -7.16
C SER A 138 -5.51 -10.77 -7.43
N ARG A 139 -5.69 -9.49 -7.80
CA ARG A 139 -6.87 -8.99 -8.51
C ARG A 139 -6.74 -9.31 -10.02
N PRO A 140 -7.87 -9.49 -10.75
CA PRO A 140 -7.85 -9.79 -12.18
C PRO A 140 -7.57 -8.54 -13.04
N GLU A 141 -6.56 -7.75 -12.66
CA GLU A 141 -6.13 -6.58 -13.42
C GLU A 141 -5.54 -6.98 -14.78
N LEU A 142 -5.51 -6.03 -15.72
CA LEU A 142 -5.08 -6.29 -17.09
C LEU A 142 -3.68 -6.94 -17.18
N PRO A 143 -2.64 -6.49 -16.43
CA PRO A 143 -1.32 -7.12 -16.47
C PRO A 143 -1.31 -8.56 -15.99
N ILE A 144 -2.11 -8.88 -14.96
CA ILE A 144 -2.28 -10.24 -14.42
C ILE A 144 -2.94 -11.14 -15.47
N ARG A 145 -4.08 -10.71 -16.02
CA ARG A 145 -4.83 -11.47 -17.02
C ARG A 145 -3.99 -11.76 -18.27
N LEU A 146 -3.31 -10.73 -18.81
CA LEU A 146 -2.45 -10.89 -19.99
C LEU A 146 -1.18 -11.69 -19.69
N GLY A 147 -0.67 -11.62 -18.45
CA GLY A 147 0.48 -12.40 -18.02
C GLY A 147 0.17 -13.91 -17.97
N PHE A 148 -0.99 -14.28 -17.42
CA PHE A 148 -1.41 -15.68 -17.29
C PHE A 148 -2.02 -16.26 -18.57
N SER A 149 -2.65 -15.46 -19.43
CA SER A 149 -3.25 -15.95 -20.69
C SER A 149 -2.24 -16.60 -21.64
N ALA A 150 -0.95 -16.27 -21.50
CA ALA A 150 0.12 -16.90 -22.27
C ALA A 150 0.50 -18.32 -21.80
N TYR A 151 -0.08 -18.79 -20.69
CA TYR A 151 0.29 -20.03 -20.01
C TYR A 151 -0.93 -20.86 -19.60
N GLU A 152 -2.00 -20.84 -20.41
CA GLU A 152 -3.18 -21.69 -20.17
C GLU A 152 -2.78 -23.17 -20.02
N GLY A 153 -3.39 -23.85 -19.05
CA GLY A 153 -3.09 -25.25 -18.72
C GLY A 153 -1.86 -25.48 -17.83
N VAL A 154 -1.10 -24.43 -17.50
CA VAL A 154 0.09 -24.51 -16.63
C VAL A 154 -0.26 -24.22 -15.16
N TYR A 155 -1.41 -23.62 -14.89
CA TYR A 155 -1.84 -23.18 -13.56
C TYR A 155 -3.32 -23.50 -13.33
N ASP A 156 -3.67 -23.71 -12.06
CA ASP A 156 -5.04 -23.78 -11.58
C ASP A 156 -5.49 -22.42 -11.06
N THR A 157 -6.77 -22.10 -11.22
CA THR A 157 -7.35 -20.82 -10.75
C THR A 157 -8.54 -21.07 -9.82
N LEU A 158 -8.57 -20.36 -8.70
CA LEU A 158 -9.75 -20.28 -7.83
C LEU A 158 -10.24 -18.83 -7.78
N ILE A 159 -11.44 -18.59 -8.29
CA ILE A 159 -12.04 -17.26 -8.34
C ILE A 159 -12.96 -17.10 -7.11
N LEU A 160 -12.49 -16.39 -6.08
CA LEU A 160 -13.20 -16.31 -4.79
C LEU A 160 -14.61 -15.71 -4.86
N HIS A 161 -14.92 -14.89 -5.86
CA HIS A 161 -16.25 -14.30 -6.01
C HIS A 161 -17.21 -15.18 -6.82
N GLU A 162 -16.74 -16.32 -7.33
CA GLU A 162 -17.56 -17.37 -7.94
C GLU A 162 -17.88 -18.51 -6.95
N VAL A 163 -17.26 -18.48 -5.76
CA VAL A 163 -17.63 -19.39 -4.66
C VAL A 163 -19.11 -19.18 -4.32
N PRO A 164 -19.92 -20.24 -4.16
CA PRO A 164 -21.33 -20.10 -3.90
C PRO A 164 -21.61 -19.17 -2.71
N PRO A 165 -22.48 -18.15 -2.86
CA PRO A 165 -22.72 -17.14 -1.82
C PRO A 165 -23.12 -17.73 -0.46
N LEU A 166 -23.81 -18.88 -0.45
CA LEU A 166 -24.20 -19.62 0.75
C LEU A 166 -23.00 -20.05 1.60
N HIS A 167 -21.90 -20.47 0.98
CA HIS A 167 -20.68 -20.85 1.72
C HIS A 167 -20.00 -19.61 2.31
N VAL A 168 -19.90 -18.53 1.53
CA VAL A 168 -19.31 -17.28 2.00
C VAL A 168 -20.13 -16.68 3.14
N GLU A 169 -21.46 -16.68 3.04
CA GLU A 169 -22.36 -16.21 4.11
C GLU A 169 -22.19 -17.02 5.40
N ALA A 170 -22.05 -18.35 5.29
CA ALA A 170 -21.79 -19.20 6.45
C ALA A 170 -20.43 -18.87 7.13
N ASP A 171 -19.38 -18.66 6.34
CA ASP A 171 -18.06 -18.27 6.87
C ASP A 171 -18.10 -16.87 7.51
N LEU A 172 -18.83 -15.92 6.91
CA LEU A 172 -19.05 -14.59 7.47
C LEU A 172 -19.81 -14.64 8.80
N PHE A 173 -20.81 -15.51 8.90
CA PHE A 173 -21.57 -15.73 10.13
C PHE A 173 -20.68 -16.26 11.26
N ILE A 174 -19.82 -17.24 10.97
CA ILE A 174 -18.84 -17.77 11.93
C ILE A 174 -17.86 -16.67 12.37
N TYR A 175 -17.32 -15.91 11.41
CA TYR A 175 -16.43 -14.79 11.70
C TYR A 175 -17.10 -13.74 12.59
N LEU A 176 -18.36 -13.38 12.31
CA LEU A 176 -19.13 -12.45 13.13
C LEU A 176 -19.29 -12.93 14.56
N ILE A 177 -19.68 -14.20 14.77
CA ILE A 177 -19.83 -14.77 16.11
C ILE A 177 -18.54 -14.59 16.92
N HIS A 178 -17.39 -14.84 16.29
CA HIS A 178 -16.10 -14.66 16.94
C HIS A 178 -15.85 -13.19 17.31
N GLU A 179 -15.97 -12.28 16.35
CA GLU A 179 -15.66 -10.86 16.55
C GLU A 179 -16.60 -10.17 17.55
N VAL A 180 -17.91 -10.42 17.47
CA VAL A 180 -18.88 -9.81 18.39
C VAL A 180 -18.67 -10.30 19.82
N LYS A 181 -18.21 -11.55 19.98
CA LYS A 181 -17.83 -12.08 21.29
C LYS A 181 -16.64 -11.34 21.88
N LEU A 182 -15.61 -11.09 21.07
CA LEU A 182 -14.45 -10.28 21.49
C LEU A 182 -14.86 -8.86 21.89
N ILE A 183 -15.76 -8.23 21.12
CA ILE A 183 -16.30 -6.90 21.41
C ILE A 183 -17.06 -6.91 22.73
N GLN A 184 -17.97 -7.86 22.92
CA GLN A 184 -18.77 -8.03 24.14
C GLN A 184 -17.87 -8.19 25.37
N ASP A 185 -16.90 -9.11 25.30
CA ASP A 185 -15.98 -9.39 26.40
C ASP A 185 -15.12 -8.17 26.75
N SER A 186 -14.57 -7.47 25.74
CA SER A 186 -13.78 -6.25 25.93
C SER A 186 -14.61 -5.11 26.53
N PHE A 187 -15.82 -4.90 26.02
CA PHE A 187 -16.73 -3.87 26.52
C PHE A 187 -17.14 -4.15 27.98
N ASN A 188 -17.57 -5.37 28.29
CA ASN A 188 -18.01 -5.74 29.64
C ASN A 188 -16.87 -5.65 30.67
N ARG A 189 -15.62 -5.90 30.27
CA ARG A 189 -14.44 -5.70 31.16
C ARG A 189 -14.16 -4.24 31.51
N THR A 190 -14.62 -3.30 30.70
CA THR A 190 -14.27 -1.87 30.83
C THR A 190 -15.42 -1.02 31.37
N VAL A 191 -16.59 -1.61 31.64
CA VAL A 191 -17.76 -0.89 32.16
C VAL A 191 -18.34 -1.57 33.42
N PRO A 192 -19.00 -0.82 34.31
CA PRO A 192 -19.71 -1.40 35.44
C PRO A 192 -20.81 -2.40 35.01
N THR A 193 -21.14 -3.35 35.88
CA THR A 193 -22.07 -4.47 35.62
C THR A 193 -23.44 -4.05 35.09
N HIS A 194 -24.00 -2.94 35.58
CA HIS A 194 -25.29 -2.42 35.12
C HIS A 194 -25.29 -1.94 33.66
N ARG A 195 -24.11 -1.74 33.05
CA ARG A 195 -23.96 -1.41 31.62
C ARG A 195 -23.48 -2.59 30.79
N HIS A 196 -23.36 -3.80 31.35
CA HIS A 196 -22.91 -4.95 30.59
C HIS A 196 -23.88 -5.26 29.45
N LEU A 197 -23.32 -5.61 28.31
CA LEU A 197 -24.06 -6.24 27.23
C LEU A 197 -24.50 -7.63 27.69
N SER A 198 -25.75 -7.99 27.39
CA SER A 198 -26.31 -9.32 27.70
C SER A 198 -25.47 -10.43 27.08
N LEU A 199 -25.43 -11.62 27.70
CA LEU A 199 -24.74 -12.78 27.15
C LEU A 199 -25.23 -13.18 25.75
N ASP A 200 -26.52 -12.95 25.47
CA ASP A 200 -27.14 -13.20 24.16
C ASP A 200 -26.95 -12.06 23.15
N TRP A 201 -26.12 -11.06 23.48
CA TRP A 201 -25.82 -9.95 22.59
C TRP A 201 -24.64 -10.27 21.65
N PRO A 202 -24.74 -9.93 20.36
CA PRO A 202 -25.97 -9.66 19.62
C PRO A 202 -26.74 -10.96 19.37
N ASN A 203 -28.06 -10.85 19.16
CA ASN A 203 -28.85 -12.05 18.95
C ASN A 203 -28.54 -12.69 17.58
N PRO A 204 -28.76 -14.02 17.41
CA PRO A 204 -28.40 -14.72 16.18
C PRO A 204 -29.06 -14.16 14.90
N LEU A 205 -30.25 -13.57 15.01
CA LEU A 205 -30.94 -12.95 13.87
C LEU A 205 -30.21 -11.67 13.42
N GLN A 206 -29.74 -10.85 14.35
CA GLN A 206 -28.92 -9.68 14.02
C GLN A 206 -27.61 -10.08 13.34
N ILE A 207 -26.96 -11.14 13.83
CA ILE A 207 -25.74 -11.69 13.21
C ILE A 207 -26.03 -12.16 11.78
N ALA A 208 -27.14 -12.87 11.55
CA ALA A 208 -27.54 -13.33 10.22
C ALA A 208 -27.79 -12.16 9.26
N ILE A 209 -28.43 -11.09 9.72
CA ILE A 209 -28.65 -9.87 8.92
C ILE A 209 -27.32 -9.23 8.53
N LEU A 210 -26.36 -9.11 9.45
CA LEU A 210 -25.03 -8.58 9.17
C LEU A 210 -24.26 -9.47 8.18
N ALA A 211 -24.28 -10.79 8.37
CA ALA A 211 -23.60 -11.73 7.47
C ALA A 211 -24.16 -11.65 6.04
N ARG A 212 -25.49 -11.64 5.92
CA ARG A 212 -26.18 -11.58 4.63
C ARG A 212 -25.97 -10.25 3.91
N SER A 213 -26.02 -9.13 4.63
CA SER A 213 -25.79 -7.80 4.03
C SER A 213 -24.35 -7.62 3.56
N ALA A 214 -23.39 -8.20 4.26
CA ALA A 214 -21.98 -8.10 3.90
C ALA A 214 -21.54 -9.07 2.81
N SER A 215 -22.25 -10.19 2.62
CA SER A 215 -21.89 -11.20 1.63
C SER A 215 -21.79 -10.61 0.22
N PRO A 216 -20.73 -10.93 -0.56
CA PRO A 216 -19.66 -11.90 -0.29
C PRO A 216 -18.35 -11.28 0.27
N LEU A 217 -18.39 -10.06 0.81
CA LEU A 217 -17.19 -9.27 1.13
C LEU A 217 -16.85 -9.30 2.63
N PHE A 218 -15.80 -10.02 3.00
CA PHE A 218 -15.24 -10.02 4.36
C PHE A 218 -14.87 -8.63 4.86
N ILE A 219 -14.41 -7.74 3.98
CA ILE A 219 -14.05 -6.37 4.38
C ILE A 219 -15.25 -5.59 4.95
N ILE A 220 -16.46 -5.87 4.48
CA ILE A 220 -17.66 -5.20 4.99
C ILE A 220 -17.91 -5.62 6.42
N VAL A 221 -17.92 -6.93 6.68
CA VAL A 221 -18.09 -7.46 8.04
C VAL A 221 -16.99 -6.95 8.97
N ALA A 222 -15.73 -7.02 8.55
CA ALA A 222 -14.61 -6.53 9.35
C ALA A 222 -14.70 -5.02 9.63
N THR A 223 -15.25 -4.23 8.71
CA THR A 223 -15.46 -2.79 8.92
C THR A 223 -16.63 -2.56 9.88
N MET A 224 -17.74 -3.30 9.71
CA MET A 224 -18.89 -3.24 10.62
C MET A 224 -18.50 -3.61 12.05
N THR A 225 -17.75 -4.70 12.26
CA THR A 225 -17.31 -5.09 13.61
C THR A 225 -16.38 -4.05 14.24
N ARG A 226 -15.52 -3.39 13.44
CA ARG A 226 -14.71 -2.26 13.92
C ARG A 226 -15.56 -1.06 14.31
N ILE A 227 -16.59 -0.69 13.54
CA ILE A 227 -17.53 0.37 13.90
C ILE A 227 -18.27 0.02 15.19
N ILE A 228 -18.77 -1.22 15.31
CA ILE A 228 -19.47 -1.72 16.51
C ILE A 228 -18.56 -1.68 17.73
N GLY A 229 -17.28 -2.04 17.58
CA GLY A 229 -16.30 -2.02 18.66
C GLY A 229 -15.75 -0.63 19.02
N ASP A 230 -16.03 0.40 18.22
CA ASP A 230 -15.43 1.73 18.39
C ASP A 230 -16.06 2.51 19.55
N ARG A 231 -15.29 2.69 20.61
CA ARG A 231 -15.71 3.35 21.85
C ARG A 231 -15.86 4.86 21.70
N VAL A 232 -15.26 5.47 20.68
CA VAL A 232 -15.40 6.90 20.38
C VAL A 232 -16.79 7.18 19.82
N LEU A 233 -17.33 6.23 19.04
CA LEU A 233 -18.62 6.38 18.36
C LEU A 233 -19.83 6.11 19.28
N GLY A 234 -19.67 5.28 20.32
CA GLY A 234 -20.71 5.00 21.32
C GLY A 234 -20.58 3.62 21.96
N SER A 235 -21.68 3.11 22.53
CA SER A 235 -21.71 1.71 22.98
C SER A 235 -21.88 0.76 21.78
N PRO A 236 -21.38 -0.50 21.88
CA PRO A 236 -21.55 -1.47 20.80
C PRO A 236 -23.00 -1.72 20.41
N ASP A 237 -23.92 -1.72 21.38
CA ASP A 237 -25.34 -1.91 21.10
C ASP A 237 -25.95 -0.73 20.33
N ASP A 238 -25.55 0.50 20.65
CA ASP A 238 -25.99 1.69 19.91
C ASP A 238 -25.48 1.64 18.46
N GLN A 239 -24.21 1.26 18.26
CA GLN A 239 -23.61 1.19 16.92
C GLN A 239 -24.22 0.06 16.10
N LEU A 240 -24.43 -1.12 16.70
CA LEU A 240 -25.12 -2.23 16.07
C LEU A 240 -26.53 -1.81 15.63
N SER A 241 -27.28 -1.15 16.52
CA SER A 241 -28.64 -0.68 16.22
C SER A 241 -28.66 0.30 15.06
N LYS A 242 -27.71 1.25 15.01
CA LYS A 242 -27.57 2.19 13.89
C LYS A 242 -27.29 1.46 12.57
N ILE A 243 -26.34 0.51 12.55
CA ILE A 243 -26.01 -0.25 11.35
C ILE A 243 -27.24 -1.03 10.85
N LEU A 244 -27.96 -1.72 11.74
CA LEU A 244 -29.15 -2.48 11.37
C LEU A 244 -30.27 -1.57 10.84
N GLN A 245 -30.44 -0.39 11.44
CA GLN A 245 -31.41 0.60 10.98
C GLN A 245 -31.05 1.14 9.60
N ASP A 246 -29.78 1.47 9.36
CA ASP A 246 -29.26 1.91 8.06
C ASP A 246 -29.49 0.85 6.97
N LEU A 247 -29.17 -0.42 7.26
CA LEU A 247 -29.40 -1.54 6.34
C LEU A 247 -30.88 -1.70 5.99
N THR A 248 -31.76 -1.52 6.98
CA THR A 248 -33.22 -1.60 6.79
C THR A 248 -33.73 -0.45 5.93
N VAL A 249 -33.30 0.79 6.20
CA VAL A 249 -33.74 1.99 5.45
C VAL A 249 -33.28 1.91 4.00
N ARG A 250 -32.08 1.40 3.74
CA ARG A 250 -31.50 1.34 2.40
C ARG A 250 -31.97 0.13 1.58
N ASN A 251 -32.67 -0.84 2.19
CA ASN A 251 -32.90 -2.17 1.62
C ASN A 251 -31.60 -2.81 1.09
N ASP A 252 -30.50 -2.62 1.81
CA ASP A 252 -29.16 -2.95 1.33
C ASP A 252 -28.88 -4.44 1.54
N ILE A 253 -29.26 -5.23 0.54
CA ILE A 253 -29.04 -6.67 0.50
C ILE A 253 -27.95 -6.94 -0.53
N GLY A 254 -26.71 -7.09 -0.05
CA GLY A 254 -25.58 -7.59 -0.83
C GLY A 254 -24.42 -6.61 -0.96
N GLY A 255 -23.31 -6.92 -0.27
CA GLY A 255 -21.96 -6.53 -0.65
C GLY A 255 -21.68 -5.04 -0.87
N ASN A 256 -22.48 -4.12 -0.33
CA ASN A 256 -22.35 -2.70 -0.60
C ASN A 256 -21.24 -2.04 0.23
N ILE A 257 -20.05 -2.04 -0.35
CA ILE A 257 -18.86 -1.50 0.30
C ILE A 257 -18.95 0.01 0.50
N SER A 258 -19.61 0.72 -0.43
CA SER A 258 -19.79 2.17 -0.39
C SER A 258 -20.68 2.58 0.77
N ALA A 259 -21.80 1.89 0.98
CA ALA A 259 -22.67 2.12 2.13
C ALA A 259 -21.92 1.91 3.45
N THR A 260 -21.11 0.85 3.53
CA THR A 260 -20.33 0.52 4.73
C THR A 260 -19.32 1.62 5.08
N TYR A 261 -18.57 2.12 4.10
CA TYR A 261 -17.67 3.25 4.34
C TYR A 261 -18.41 4.54 4.68
N MET A 262 -19.58 4.75 4.10
CA MET A 262 -20.42 5.89 4.46
C MET A 262 -20.97 5.81 5.89
N SER A 263 -21.22 4.62 6.45
CA SER A 263 -21.56 4.51 7.88
C SER A 263 -20.40 4.95 8.79
N ALA A 264 -19.15 4.81 8.36
CA ALA A 264 -17.99 5.36 9.07
C ALA A 264 -17.80 6.88 8.85
N LEU A 265 -18.10 7.39 7.65
CA LEU A 265 -17.80 8.78 7.26
C LEU A 265 -18.95 9.77 7.56
N SER A 266 -20.19 9.35 7.37
CA SER A 266 -21.37 10.22 7.56
C SER A 266 -21.48 10.87 8.95
N PRO A 267 -21.05 10.25 10.07
CA PRO A 267 -21.07 10.91 11.37
C PRO A 267 -20.23 12.19 11.43
N LEU A 268 -19.21 12.34 10.58
CA LEU A 268 -18.36 13.54 10.51
C LEU A 268 -19.17 14.78 10.13
N ILE A 269 -20.16 14.63 9.26
CA ILE A 269 -20.94 15.73 8.67
C ILE A 269 -22.40 15.73 9.14
N ALA A 270 -22.84 14.69 9.84
CA ALA A 270 -24.21 14.57 10.35
C ALA A 270 -24.55 15.71 11.31
N HIS A 271 -25.75 16.29 11.15
CA HIS A 271 -26.26 17.38 12.00
C HIS A 271 -25.37 18.63 12.10
N ARG A 272 -24.48 18.85 11.12
CA ARG A 272 -23.64 20.06 11.02
C ARG A 272 -24.28 21.13 10.12
N SER A 273 -23.94 22.41 10.36
CA SER A 273 -24.32 23.49 9.44
C SER A 273 -23.61 23.33 8.10
N SER A 274 -24.11 23.94 7.01
CA SER A 274 -23.47 23.86 5.69
C SER A 274 -22.01 24.32 5.73
N ARG A 275 -21.74 25.44 6.41
CA ARG A 275 -20.39 25.99 6.58
C ARG A 275 -19.45 25.04 7.32
N ASP A 276 -19.94 24.38 8.37
CA ASP A 276 -19.13 23.43 9.13
C ASP A 276 -18.84 22.17 8.31
N LYS A 277 -19.82 21.69 7.52
CA LYS A 277 -19.62 20.57 6.61
C LYS A 277 -18.53 20.87 5.60
N ASP A 278 -18.59 22.03 4.94
CA ASP A 278 -17.59 22.41 3.94
C ASP A 278 -16.18 22.48 4.54
N HIS A 279 -16.05 23.01 5.77
CA HIS A 279 -14.78 23.06 6.48
C HIS A 279 -14.24 21.65 6.80
N ILE A 280 -15.08 20.77 7.34
CA ILE A 280 -14.71 19.38 7.66
C ILE A 280 -14.30 18.62 6.40
N LEU A 281 -15.05 18.76 5.31
CA LEU A 281 -14.75 18.10 4.04
C LEU A 281 -13.47 18.64 3.40
N GLN A 282 -13.21 19.94 3.48
CA GLN A 282 -11.97 20.54 3.01
C GLN A 282 -10.77 19.99 3.79
N GLN A 283 -10.87 19.96 5.12
CA GLN A 283 -9.84 19.41 6.00
C GLN A 283 -9.62 17.91 5.75
N PHE A 284 -10.70 17.14 5.62
CA PHE A 284 -10.65 15.72 5.27
C PHE A 284 -9.89 15.50 3.97
N ARG A 285 -10.22 16.22 2.90
CA ARG A 285 -9.54 16.09 1.60
C ARG A 285 -8.07 16.50 1.68
N ALA A 286 -7.75 17.55 2.46
CA ALA A 286 -6.38 18.03 2.64
C ALA A 286 -5.48 17.07 3.42
N ILE A 287 -6.05 16.18 4.26
CA ILE A 287 -5.28 15.23 5.08
C ILE A 287 -5.38 13.81 4.51
N ILE A 288 -6.60 13.30 4.33
CA ILE A 288 -6.87 11.94 3.87
C ILE A 288 -6.49 11.77 2.40
N GLY A 289 -6.73 12.78 1.56
CA GLY A 289 -6.32 12.77 0.15
C GLY A 289 -4.84 12.47 -0.01
N PRO A 290 -3.94 13.29 0.55
CA PRO A 290 -2.52 13.00 0.53
C PRO A 290 -2.16 11.66 1.16
N LEU A 291 -2.74 11.33 2.32
CA LEU A 291 -2.46 10.08 3.06
C LEU A 291 -2.69 8.82 2.21
N ILE A 292 -3.78 8.77 1.42
CA ILE A 292 -4.09 7.60 0.59
C ILE A 292 -3.27 7.53 -0.72
N LEU A 293 -2.56 8.60 -1.07
CA LEU A 293 -1.74 8.69 -2.30
C LEU A 293 -0.23 8.70 -2.02
N LEU A 294 0.19 8.65 -0.75
CA LEU A 294 1.59 8.54 -0.37
C LEU A 294 2.22 7.28 -0.97
N GLN A 295 3.42 7.42 -1.55
CA GLN A 295 4.20 6.29 -2.07
C GLN A 295 4.95 5.52 -0.98
N THR A 296 5.17 6.15 0.17
CA THR A 296 5.67 5.54 1.40
C THR A 296 4.96 6.18 2.58
N PRO A 297 4.33 5.40 3.48
CA PRO A 297 3.68 5.95 4.66
C PRO A 297 4.62 6.85 5.45
N LEU A 298 4.10 7.99 5.88
CA LEU A 298 4.78 8.92 6.77
C LEU A 298 4.19 8.80 8.18
N SER A 299 4.99 9.14 9.19
CA SER A 299 4.44 9.37 10.52
C SER A 299 3.51 10.58 10.51
N ILE A 300 2.63 10.70 11.50
CA ILE A 300 1.71 11.84 11.63
C ILE A 300 2.51 13.15 11.66
N GLU A 301 3.63 13.16 12.38
CA GLU A 301 4.53 14.31 12.44
C GLU A 301 5.13 14.67 11.07
N CYS A 302 5.66 13.68 10.35
CA CYS A 302 6.24 13.90 9.02
C CYS A 302 5.17 14.35 8.00
N LEU A 303 3.96 13.78 8.08
CA LEU A 303 2.83 14.17 7.26
C LEU A 303 2.44 15.63 7.51
N GLY A 304 2.35 16.05 8.76
CA GLY A 304 2.05 17.44 9.13
C GLY A 304 3.09 18.42 8.59
N ARG A 305 4.39 18.09 8.73
CA ARG A 305 5.46 18.92 8.17
C ARG A 305 5.45 18.97 6.65
N LEU A 306 5.12 17.87 5.97
CA LEU A 306 5.01 17.83 4.51
C LEU A 306 3.84 18.70 4.03
N LEU A 307 2.65 18.55 4.63
CA LEU A 307 1.43 19.22 4.20
C LEU A 307 1.26 20.64 4.72
N ASP A 308 2.14 21.08 5.63
CA ASP A 308 2.01 22.35 6.37
C ASP A 308 0.76 22.39 7.25
N ILE A 309 0.39 21.24 7.82
CA ILE A 309 -0.81 21.09 8.65
C ILE A 309 -0.40 20.85 10.11
N PRO A 310 -0.95 21.60 11.08
CA PRO A 310 -0.67 21.37 12.50
C PRO A 310 -1.03 19.94 12.92
N HIS A 311 -0.15 19.30 13.68
CA HIS A 311 -0.32 17.92 14.18
C HIS A 311 -1.71 17.68 14.80
N LYS A 312 -2.17 18.62 15.63
CA LYS A 312 -3.48 18.57 16.29
C LYS A 312 -4.64 18.42 15.30
N LEU A 313 -4.56 19.08 14.14
CA LEU A 313 -5.62 19.03 13.12
C LEU A 313 -5.65 17.66 12.43
N ILE A 314 -4.48 17.05 12.25
CA ILE A 314 -4.35 15.70 11.71
C ILE A 314 -4.93 14.70 12.69
N ASP A 315 -4.53 14.73 13.97
CA ASP A 315 -5.07 13.83 15.01
C ASP A 315 -6.59 13.90 15.05
N GLN A 316 -7.16 15.11 15.13
CA GLN A 316 -8.61 15.30 15.17
C GLN A 316 -9.34 14.68 13.97
N THR A 317 -8.71 14.68 12.80
CA THR A 317 -9.28 14.09 11.58
C THR A 317 -9.18 12.57 11.62
N LEU A 318 -8.05 12.04 12.11
CA LEU A 318 -7.77 10.62 12.18
C LEU A 318 -8.56 9.92 13.30
N ASP A 319 -8.73 10.57 14.46
CA ASP A 319 -9.44 10.03 15.64
C ASP A 319 -10.88 9.60 15.31
N SER A 320 -11.48 10.19 14.28
CA SER A 320 -12.85 9.85 13.86
C SER A 320 -12.90 8.72 12.81
N LEU A 321 -11.75 8.17 12.42
CA LEU A 321 -11.59 7.24 11.30
C LEU A 321 -10.90 5.92 11.72
N HIS A 322 -10.84 5.61 13.02
CA HIS A 322 -10.25 4.35 13.51
C HIS A 322 -10.90 3.09 12.92
N SER A 323 -12.16 3.15 12.49
CA SER A 323 -12.85 2.04 11.86
C SER A 323 -12.26 1.66 10.49
N VAL A 324 -11.69 2.63 9.75
CA VAL A 324 -11.17 2.46 8.38
C VAL A 324 -9.66 2.67 8.26
N LEU A 325 -9.04 3.28 9.28
CA LEU A 325 -7.60 3.51 9.39
C LEU A 325 -7.00 2.73 10.56
N SER A 326 -5.80 2.23 10.37
CA SER A 326 -4.92 1.77 11.44
C SER A 326 -4.05 2.95 11.87
N ILE A 327 -4.39 3.52 13.01
CA ILE A 327 -3.71 4.68 13.60
C ILE A 327 -2.84 4.17 14.74
N PRO A 328 -1.52 4.42 14.70
CA PRO A 328 -0.60 3.95 15.71
C PRO A 328 -0.67 4.82 16.98
N ASN A 329 -0.42 4.19 18.13
CA ASN A 329 -0.37 4.89 19.43
C ASN A 329 0.99 5.54 19.71
N THR A 330 1.96 5.42 18.79
CA THR A 330 3.32 5.94 18.94
C THR A 330 3.56 7.10 17.99
N PRO A 331 4.33 8.14 18.39
CA PRO A 331 4.61 9.30 17.52
C PRO A 331 5.30 8.93 16.20
N ASP A 332 6.20 7.93 16.25
CA ASP A 332 6.93 7.43 15.07
C ASP A 332 6.11 6.46 14.23
N GLY A 333 4.92 6.09 14.69
CA GLY A 333 4.06 5.18 13.95
C GLY A 333 3.53 5.83 12.68
N VAL A 334 3.43 5.02 11.62
CA VAL A 334 2.83 5.46 10.35
C VAL A 334 1.36 5.07 10.28
N VAL A 335 0.52 6.00 9.82
CA VAL A 335 -0.90 5.74 9.60
C VAL A 335 -1.05 4.86 8.36
N ARG A 336 -1.88 3.83 8.45
CA ARG A 336 -2.15 2.93 7.32
C ARG A 336 -3.64 2.81 7.07
N LEU A 337 -4.00 2.66 5.81
CA LEU A 337 -5.34 2.19 5.47
C LEU A 337 -5.53 0.78 6.04
N PHE A 338 -6.69 0.52 6.62
CA PHE A 338 -7.03 -0.84 7.05
C PHE A 338 -7.11 -1.77 5.82
N HIS A 339 -7.64 -1.25 4.71
CA HIS A 339 -7.72 -1.98 3.44
C HIS A 339 -7.75 -1.03 2.24
N LEU A 340 -7.14 -1.44 1.11
CA LEU A 340 -7.02 -0.61 -0.10
C LEU A 340 -8.38 -0.22 -0.71
N SER A 341 -9.44 -1.01 -0.49
CA SER A 341 -10.76 -0.66 -1.03
C SER A 341 -11.32 0.65 -0.47
N PHE A 342 -10.82 1.14 0.66
CA PHE A 342 -11.18 2.48 1.15
C PHE A 342 -10.60 3.58 0.26
N ARG A 343 -9.34 3.44 -0.18
CA ARG A 343 -8.75 4.29 -1.21
C ARG A 343 -9.53 4.19 -2.51
N ASP A 344 -9.83 2.97 -2.96
CA ASP A 344 -10.57 2.74 -4.20
C ASP A 344 -11.95 3.41 -4.16
N PHE A 345 -12.65 3.32 -3.02
CA PHE A 345 -13.92 4.01 -2.77
C PHE A 345 -13.77 5.53 -2.86
N LEU A 346 -12.80 6.14 -2.18
CA LEU A 346 -12.63 7.60 -2.16
C LEU A 346 -12.22 8.20 -3.52
N LEU A 347 -11.52 7.43 -4.35
CA LEU A 347 -11.07 7.86 -5.68
C LEU A 347 -12.08 7.58 -6.80
N ASN A 348 -13.14 6.80 -6.54
CA ASN A 348 -14.11 6.44 -7.56
C ASN A 348 -15.01 7.63 -7.94
N ALA A 349 -14.76 8.26 -9.08
CA ALA A 349 -15.55 9.40 -9.55
C ALA A 349 -16.99 9.02 -9.98
N GLU A 350 -17.22 7.74 -10.28
CA GLU A 350 -18.51 7.24 -10.76
C GLU A 350 -19.44 6.81 -9.62
N ASP A 351 -18.92 6.66 -8.40
CA ASP A 351 -19.72 6.26 -7.24
C ASP A 351 -20.50 7.47 -6.69
N PRO A 352 -21.83 7.52 -6.78
CA PRO A 352 -22.61 8.61 -6.21
C PRO A 352 -22.56 8.62 -4.68
N GLY A 353 -22.31 7.48 -4.04
CA GLY A 353 -22.29 7.32 -2.59
C GLY A 353 -21.14 8.07 -1.90
N ASN A 354 -20.07 8.39 -2.62
CA ASN A 354 -18.91 9.08 -2.07
C ASN A 354 -18.87 10.59 -2.31
N ALA A 355 -19.92 11.18 -2.91
CA ALA A 355 -19.85 12.53 -3.48
C ALA A 355 -19.28 13.59 -2.52
N ASP A 356 -19.68 13.56 -1.25
CA ASP A 356 -19.19 14.48 -0.23
C ASP A 356 -17.69 14.25 0.11
N PHE A 357 -17.24 13.00 0.15
CA PHE A 357 -15.89 12.62 0.59
C PHE A 357 -14.91 12.34 -0.57
N ARG A 358 -15.37 12.47 -1.81
CA ARG A 358 -14.59 12.17 -3.01
C ARG A 358 -13.28 12.94 -3.05
N ILE A 359 -12.22 12.24 -3.44
CA ILE A 359 -10.88 12.78 -3.62
C ILE A 359 -10.54 12.72 -5.11
N ASN A 360 -10.18 13.86 -5.69
CA ASN A 360 -9.64 13.91 -7.04
C ASN A 360 -8.16 13.50 -7.01
N GLU A 361 -7.85 12.35 -7.61
CA GLU A 361 -6.49 11.80 -7.64
C GLU A 361 -5.48 12.77 -8.26
N ALA A 362 -5.79 13.34 -9.43
CA ALA A 362 -4.87 14.22 -10.15
C ALA A 362 -4.60 15.52 -9.39
N ASP A 363 -5.64 16.16 -8.85
CA ASP A 363 -5.50 17.40 -8.08
C ASP A 363 -4.73 17.17 -6.78
N THR A 364 -4.98 16.03 -6.11
CA THR A 364 -4.27 15.69 -4.87
C THR A 364 -2.80 15.36 -5.14
N HIS A 365 -2.49 14.66 -6.24
CA HIS A 365 -1.11 14.49 -6.70
C HIS A 365 -0.44 15.84 -7.02
N LYS A 366 -1.17 16.78 -7.62
CA LYS A 366 -0.64 18.13 -7.89
C LYS A 366 -0.27 18.85 -6.60
N GLU A 367 -1.18 18.82 -5.62
CA GLU A 367 -0.97 19.45 -4.32
C GLU A 367 0.20 18.79 -3.58
N LEU A 368 0.28 17.46 -3.54
CA LEU A 368 1.42 16.74 -2.98
C LEU A 368 2.75 17.13 -3.62
N ALA A 369 2.81 17.24 -4.95
CA ALA A 369 4.02 17.67 -5.64
C ALA A 369 4.43 19.08 -5.22
N PHE A 370 3.47 19.99 -5.12
CA PHE A 370 3.70 21.38 -4.71
C PHE A 370 4.09 21.52 -3.24
N GLN A 371 3.49 20.74 -2.36
CA GLN A 371 3.88 20.65 -0.96
C GLN A 371 5.32 20.12 -0.81
N CYS A 372 5.70 19.09 -1.59
CA CYS A 372 7.09 18.64 -1.65
C CYS A 372 8.03 19.77 -2.08
N LEU A 373 7.70 20.51 -3.14
CA LEU A 373 8.53 21.62 -3.60
C LEU A 373 8.62 22.76 -2.57
N ASP A 374 7.52 23.13 -1.92
CA ASP A 374 7.53 24.15 -0.87
C ASP A 374 8.32 23.71 0.36
N LEU A 375 8.26 22.42 0.70
CA LEU A 375 9.09 21.85 1.77
C LEU A 375 10.58 22.00 1.42
N LEU A 376 10.97 21.63 0.20
CA LEU A 376 12.35 21.66 -0.27
C LEU A 376 12.91 23.06 -0.59
N THR A 377 12.06 24.09 -0.62
CA THR A 377 12.46 25.47 -0.97
C THR A 377 12.30 26.48 0.16
N LYS A 378 11.25 26.36 0.97
CA LYS A 378 10.88 27.38 1.96
C LYS A 378 11.06 26.90 3.39
N ARG A 379 10.58 25.70 3.70
CA ARG A 379 10.51 25.17 5.08
C ARG A 379 11.82 24.49 5.49
N THR A 380 12.32 23.61 4.63
CA THR A 380 13.60 22.91 4.81
C THR A 380 14.41 23.02 3.51
N PRO A 381 14.91 24.24 3.20
CA PRO A 381 15.51 24.53 1.90
C PRO A 381 16.72 23.62 1.62
N LEU A 382 16.69 22.97 0.45
CA LEU A 382 17.85 22.26 -0.06
C LEU A 382 18.97 23.26 -0.34
N LYS A 383 20.18 22.93 0.13
CA LYS A 383 21.37 23.75 -0.03
C LYS A 383 22.56 22.89 -0.36
N LYS A 384 23.58 23.49 -0.98
CA LYS A 384 24.88 22.85 -1.21
C LYS A 384 25.45 22.35 0.13
N ASN A 385 25.93 21.12 0.14
CA ASN A 385 26.48 20.47 1.33
C ASN A 385 25.45 20.41 2.48
N ILE A 386 24.25 19.90 2.20
CA ILE A 386 23.13 19.91 3.18
C ILE A 386 23.48 19.21 4.49
N CYS A 387 24.35 18.18 4.42
CA CYS A 387 24.86 17.45 5.58
C CYS A 387 26.12 18.05 6.21
N ASN A 388 26.63 19.17 5.70
CA ASN A 388 27.88 19.82 6.15
C ASN A 388 29.08 18.87 6.22
N PHE A 389 29.28 18.02 5.20
CA PHE A 389 30.48 17.18 5.12
C PHE A 389 31.72 18.05 5.02
N GLN A 390 32.80 17.62 5.69
CA GLN A 390 34.08 18.33 5.66
C GLN A 390 34.78 18.21 4.30
N TRP A 391 34.55 17.12 3.56
CA TRP A 391 35.23 16.83 2.29
C TRP A 391 34.22 16.66 1.15
N PRO A 392 34.35 17.44 0.06
CA PRO A 392 33.58 17.20 -1.16
C PRO A 392 33.95 15.82 -1.74
N GLY A 393 33.00 14.88 -1.74
CA GLY A 393 33.23 13.51 -2.22
C GLY A 393 33.25 12.42 -1.13
N THR A 394 32.88 12.73 0.11
CA THR A 394 32.61 11.69 1.13
C THR A 394 31.60 10.69 0.59
N SER A 395 32.00 9.41 0.52
CA SER A 395 31.11 8.33 0.05
C SER A 395 29.89 8.23 0.95
N SER A 396 28.70 8.15 0.33
CA SER A 396 27.45 7.91 1.06
C SER A 396 27.35 6.50 1.63
N CYS A 397 28.26 5.59 1.23
CA CYS A 397 28.28 4.17 1.56
C CYS A 397 28.77 3.83 2.99
N GLY A 398 29.03 4.84 3.83
CA GLY A 398 29.44 4.66 5.24
C GLY A 398 28.72 5.59 6.22
N ILE A 399 27.71 6.34 5.76
CA ILE A 399 26.98 7.30 6.60
C ILE A 399 25.90 6.57 7.39
N SER A 400 25.92 6.72 8.71
CA SER A 400 24.90 6.10 9.56
C SER A 400 23.49 6.63 9.23
N THR A 401 22.50 5.74 9.29
CA THR A 401 21.08 6.09 9.03
C THR A 401 20.61 7.23 9.94
N LYS A 402 21.09 7.25 11.20
CA LYS A 402 20.78 8.32 12.16
C LYS A 402 21.29 9.68 11.68
N PHE A 403 22.50 9.75 11.14
CA PHE A 403 23.05 10.98 10.60
C PHE A 403 22.28 11.43 9.34
N LYS A 404 21.90 10.49 8.46
CA LYS A 404 21.04 10.81 7.31
C LYS A 404 19.71 11.43 7.74
N MET A 405 19.06 10.88 8.78
CA MET A 405 17.80 11.42 9.30
C MET A 405 17.94 12.80 9.95
N GLN A 406 19.11 13.14 10.49
CA GLN A 406 19.38 14.48 11.03
C GLN A 406 19.50 15.54 9.94
N CYS A 407 20.15 15.20 8.82
CA CYS A 407 20.37 16.14 7.72
C CYS A 407 19.22 16.18 6.71
N LEU A 408 18.59 15.03 6.50
CA LEU A 408 17.45 14.81 5.62
C LEU A 408 16.37 14.08 6.43
N PRO A 409 15.50 14.80 7.15
CA PRO A 409 14.33 14.23 7.83
C PRO A 409 13.45 13.43 6.87
N ALA A 410 12.62 12.51 7.39
CA ALA A 410 11.87 11.57 6.56
C ALA A 410 10.93 12.25 5.55
N GLU A 411 10.29 13.36 5.92
CA GLU A 411 9.48 14.20 5.04
C GLU A 411 10.29 14.83 3.89
N VAL A 412 11.57 15.18 4.14
CA VAL A 412 12.48 15.72 3.13
C VAL A 412 12.96 14.60 2.19
N GLN A 413 13.25 13.41 2.73
CA GLN A 413 13.58 12.24 1.92
C GLN A 413 12.42 11.89 1.00
N TYR A 414 11.20 11.84 1.55
CA TYR A 414 9.97 11.63 0.80
C TYR A 414 9.84 12.65 -0.34
N ALA A 415 9.94 13.94 -0.01
CA ALA A 415 9.83 15.00 -1.00
C ALA A 415 10.88 14.87 -2.10
N CYS A 416 12.15 14.57 -1.76
CA CYS A 416 13.20 14.37 -2.74
C CYS A 416 12.94 13.18 -3.67
N LEU A 417 12.34 12.09 -3.16
CA LEU A 417 12.10 10.87 -3.91
C LEU A 417 10.85 10.93 -4.77
N TYR A 418 9.77 11.56 -4.32
CA TYR A 418 8.45 11.36 -4.91
C TYR A 418 7.81 12.60 -5.55
N TRP A 419 8.39 13.80 -5.44
CA TRP A 419 7.79 15.00 -6.04
C TRP A 419 7.56 14.88 -7.55
N VAL A 420 8.50 14.30 -8.30
CA VAL A 420 8.36 14.06 -9.75
C VAL A 420 7.28 13.04 -10.06
N HIS A 421 7.18 11.98 -9.23
CA HIS A 421 6.15 10.98 -9.37
C HIS A 421 4.75 11.60 -9.19
N HIS A 422 4.56 12.41 -8.15
CA HIS A 422 3.32 13.14 -7.94
C HIS A 422 3.02 14.11 -9.08
N LEU A 423 4.03 14.83 -9.58
CA LEU A 423 3.86 15.73 -10.72
C LEU A 423 3.38 15.00 -11.97
N LYS A 424 3.97 13.84 -12.28
CA LYS A 424 3.56 13.00 -13.42
C LYS A 424 2.10 12.57 -13.31
N ASN A 425 1.68 12.06 -12.15
CA ASN A 425 0.31 11.58 -11.93
C ASN A 425 -0.72 12.70 -11.85
N SER A 426 -0.28 13.94 -11.56
CA SER A 426 -1.15 15.11 -11.61
C SER A 426 -1.52 15.58 -13.03
N ARG A 427 -0.92 14.98 -14.07
CA ARG A 427 -1.04 15.41 -15.47
C ARG A 427 -0.59 16.86 -15.70
N PHE A 428 0.21 17.41 -14.79
CA PHE A 428 0.74 18.76 -14.88
C PHE A 428 1.76 18.86 -16.02
N GLN A 429 1.70 19.96 -16.77
CA GLN A 429 2.65 20.31 -17.82
C GLN A 429 3.56 21.40 -17.32
N ILE A 430 4.88 21.22 -17.50
CA ILE A 430 5.88 22.17 -17.04
C ILE A 430 6.01 23.30 -18.07
N HIS A 431 5.98 24.53 -17.59
CA HIS A 431 6.11 25.75 -18.37
C HIS A 431 7.22 26.65 -17.81
N ASP A 432 7.86 27.43 -18.70
CA ASP A 432 8.84 28.44 -18.31
C ASP A 432 8.24 29.40 -17.27
N GLY A 433 8.88 29.46 -16.10
CA GLY A 433 8.54 30.39 -15.01
C GLY A 433 7.55 29.84 -14.00
N ASP A 434 7.10 28.59 -14.16
CA ASP A 434 6.29 27.93 -13.15
C ASP A 434 7.11 27.50 -11.92
N ARG A 435 6.41 26.99 -10.90
CA ARG A 435 7.02 26.54 -9.63
C ARG A 435 8.06 25.45 -9.82
N VAL A 436 7.87 24.55 -10.78
CA VAL A 436 8.79 23.43 -11.06
C VAL A 436 10.04 23.96 -11.76
N HIS A 437 9.88 24.83 -12.74
CA HIS A 437 10.98 25.48 -13.45
C HIS A 437 11.86 26.29 -12.50
N GLU A 438 11.27 27.12 -11.63
CA GLU A 438 12.03 27.91 -10.67
C GLU A 438 12.74 27.03 -9.62
N PHE A 439 12.11 25.94 -9.16
CA PHE A 439 12.79 24.95 -8.34
C PHE A 439 14.02 24.35 -9.03
N LEU A 440 13.87 23.93 -10.29
CA LEU A 440 14.96 23.32 -11.05
C LEU A 440 16.11 24.31 -11.31
N LYS A 441 15.82 25.59 -11.57
CA LYS A 441 16.87 26.61 -11.78
C LYS A 441 17.76 26.80 -10.55
N ILE A 442 17.17 26.75 -9.36
CA ILE A 442 17.87 27.10 -8.11
C ILE A 442 18.39 25.84 -7.40
N HIS A 443 17.58 24.78 -7.32
CA HIS A 443 17.81 23.63 -6.45
C HIS A 443 18.08 22.32 -7.19
N PHE A 444 18.20 22.29 -8.53
CA PHE A 444 18.46 21.04 -9.25
C PHE A 444 19.71 20.30 -8.74
N LEU A 445 20.85 20.99 -8.62
CA LEU A 445 22.07 20.35 -8.10
C LEU A 445 21.97 19.97 -6.63
N HIS A 446 21.26 20.77 -5.81
CA HIS A 446 21.02 20.45 -4.40
C HIS A 446 20.14 19.19 -4.24
N TRP A 447 19.17 19.02 -5.13
CA TRP A 447 18.32 17.83 -5.18
C TRP A 447 19.09 16.58 -5.61
N LEU A 448 19.99 16.71 -6.61
CA LEU A 448 20.89 15.61 -6.99
C LEU A 448 21.82 15.19 -5.84
N GLU A 449 22.37 16.18 -5.11
CA GLU A 449 23.20 15.93 -3.94
C GLU A 449 22.43 15.14 -2.86
N ALA A 450 21.19 15.56 -2.55
CA ALA A 450 20.33 14.86 -1.60
C ALA A 450 20.06 13.41 -2.03
N LEU A 451 19.72 13.16 -3.30
CA LEU A 451 19.54 11.80 -3.82
C LEU A 451 20.83 10.96 -3.77
N GLY A 452 21.99 11.59 -3.97
CA GLY A 452 23.31 10.97 -3.79
C GLY A 452 23.56 10.49 -2.37
N ILE A 453 23.21 11.32 -1.38
CA ILE A 453 23.31 10.99 0.05
C ILE A 453 22.37 9.83 0.42
N LEU A 454 21.18 9.80 -0.18
CA LEU A 454 20.22 8.71 -0.01
C LEU A 454 20.64 7.42 -0.73
N GLY A 455 21.63 7.47 -1.62
CA GLY A 455 22.07 6.32 -2.42
C GLY A 455 21.08 5.97 -3.54
N ARG A 456 20.29 6.94 -4.00
CA ARG A 456 19.17 6.77 -4.94
C ARG A 456 19.42 7.48 -6.29
N VAL A 457 20.68 7.61 -6.68
CA VAL A 457 21.09 8.31 -7.91
C VAL A 457 20.57 7.62 -9.18
N SER A 458 20.42 6.29 -9.16
CA SER A 458 19.85 5.54 -10.29
C SER A 458 18.42 5.99 -10.62
N GLU A 459 17.63 6.34 -9.61
CA GLU A 459 16.26 6.83 -9.79
C GLU A 459 16.21 8.22 -10.41
N THR A 460 17.25 9.02 -10.21
CA THR A 460 17.36 10.34 -10.83
C THR A 460 17.27 10.26 -12.35
N ILE A 461 17.84 9.23 -12.98
CA ILE A 461 17.80 9.06 -14.44
C ILE A 461 16.35 8.95 -14.92
N THR A 462 15.58 8.08 -14.26
CA THR A 462 14.16 7.88 -14.52
C THR A 462 13.37 9.16 -14.27
N GLN A 463 13.63 9.86 -13.16
CA GLN A 463 12.94 11.09 -12.81
C GLN A 463 13.24 12.25 -13.78
N ILE A 464 14.49 12.42 -14.22
CA ILE A 464 14.86 13.41 -15.24
C ILE A 464 14.19 13.08 -16.57
N SER A 465 14.14 11.82 -16.96
CA SER A 465 13.42 11.41 -18.17
C SER A 465 11.93 11.74 -18.08
N MET A 466 11.30 11.54 -16.91
CA MET A 466 9.91 11.93 -16.67
C MET A 466 9.73 13.44 -16.75
N LEU A 467 10.59 14.24 -16.11
CA LEU A 467 10.53 15.71 -16.19
C LEU A 467 10.66 16.21 -17.63
N LYS A 468 11.57 15.63 -18.43
CA LYS A 468 11.71 15.94 -19.86
C LYS A 468 10.42 15.65 -20.64
N SER A 469 9.72 14.56 -20.32
CA SER A 469 8.45 14.22 -20.97
C SER A 469 7.29 15.14 -20.59
N LEU A 470 7.35 15.79 -19.42
CA LEU A 470 6.35 16.73 -18.92
C LEU A 470 6.62 18.19 -19.34
N ALA A 471 7.82 18.49 -19.82
CA ALA A 471 8.17 19.80 -20.34
C ALA A 471 7.70 19.92 -21.80
N GLN A 472 6.86 20.92 -22.08
CA GLN A 472 6.51 21.23 -23.46
C GLN A 472 7.71 21.89 -24.15
N VAL A 473 8.22 21.27 -25.22
CA VAL A 473 9.11 21.97 -26.15
C VAL A 473 8.26 22.93 -26.96
N CYS A 474 8.23 24.22 -26.62
CA CYS A 474 7.65 25.23 -27.49
C CYS A 474 8.40 25.22 -28.84
N PRO A 475 7.75 24.92 -29.99
CA PRO A 475 8.42 24.92 -31.29
C PRO A 475 8.80 26.33 -31.79
N ASN A 476 8.46 27.40 -31.05
CA ASN A 476 8.45 28.78 -31.56
C ASN A 476 9.10 29.81 -30.62
N ARG A 477 10.30 29.54 -30.10
CA ARG A 477 11.24 30.65 -29.85
C ARG A 477 12.14 30.76 -31.06
N LYS A 478 11.89 31.80 -31.87
CA LYS A 478 12.72 32.26 -32.97
C LYS A 478 14.19 32.02 -32.63
N ARG A 479 14.91 31.36 -33.54
CA ARG A 479 16.37 31.34 -33.56
C ARG A 479 16.85 32.75 -33.21
N ILE A 480 17.46 32.91 -32.04
CA ILE A 480 18.27 34.10 -31.79
C ILE A 480 19.35 34.02 -32.85
N ASN A 481 19.24 34.93 -33.81
CA ASN A 481 20.17 35.09 -34.90
C ASN A 481 21.49 35.52 -34.26
N LEU A 482 22.41 34.58 -34.04
CA LEU A 482 23.81 34.90 -33.81
C LEU A 482 24.40 35.33 -35.16
N GLY A 483 23.98 36.50 -35.62
CA GLY A 483 24.52 37.19 -36.78
C GLY A 483 25.21 38.46 -36.29
N GLN A 484 26.54 38.45 -36.39
CA GLN A 484 27.43 39.60 -36.54
C GLN A 484 27.21 40.76 -35.56
N TYR A 485 28.08 40.86 -34.54
CA TYR A 485 29.19 41.82 -34.49
C TYR A 485 30.16 41.42 -33.37
#